data_AF-A0A942JHA8-F1
#
_entry.id   AF-A0A942JHA8-F1
#
_cell.length_a   1.000
_cell.length_b   1.000
_cell.length_c   1.000
_cell.angle_alpha   90.00
_cell.angle_beta   90.00
_cell.angle_gamma   90.00
#
_symmetry.space_group_name_H-M   'P 1'
#
loop_
_entity.id
_entity.type
_entity.pdbx_description
1 polymer ?
#
loop_
_entity_poly.entity_id
_entity_poly.type
_entity_poly.pdbx_seq_one_letter_code
_entity_poly.pdbx_strand_id
1 'polypeptide(L)'
;GNIMGSVTLTEIGRSFQEFYAIPKHQIDFQDQRHAGWENWPLPKYMKLAEDNPVHFLSEGRNGYFSYNKATKEFSIIEPVKPYLSPLFASHVADILKYKTADYFRRHY
;
A
#
# COMPACT_ATOMS: atom_id res chain seq x y z
N GLY A 1 7.31 -10.77 11.57
CA GLY A 1 6.80 -9.40 11.41
C GLY A 1 5.53 -9.24 12.21
N ASN A 2 5.07 -8.01 12.42
CA ASN A 2 3.73 -7.74 12.98
C ASN A 2 2.82 -7.25 11.85
N ILE A 3 1.52 -7.49 11.95
CA ILE A 3 0.52 -6.95 11.04
C ILE A 3 -0.44 -6.07 11.82
N MET A 4 -0.67 -4.86 11.31
CA MET A 4 -1.57 -3.91 11.93
C MET A 4 -2.97 -4.10 11.37
N GLY A 5 -3.97 -4.17 12.25
CA GLY A 5 -5.37 -4.27 11.83
C GLY A 5 -5.92 -2.98 11.22
N SER A 6 -5.22 -1.86 11.42
CA SER A 6 -5.58 -0.54 10.96
C SER A 6 -4.34 0.34 10.85
N VAL A 7 -4.33 1.23 9.87
CA VAL A 7 -3.29 2.25 9.64
C VAL A 7 -3.90 3.54 9.10
N THR A 8 -3.24 4.66 9.36
CA THR A 8 -3.61 5.97 8.82
C THR A 8 -3.14 6.14 7.38
N LEU A 9 -3.84 6.96 6.61
CA LEU A 9 -3.41 7.33 5.26
C LEU A 9 -2.02 7.99 5.25
N THR A 10 -1.65 8.69 6.32
CA THR A 10 -0.31 9.27 6.48
C THR A 10 0.78 8.20 6.57
N GLU A 11 0.54 7.10 7.30
CA GLU A 11 1.48 5.96 7.36
C GLU A 11 1.62 5.29 6.00
N ILE A 12 0.52 5.09 5.28
CA ILE A 12 0.54 4.53 3.91
C ILE A 12 1.32 5.47 2.97
N GLY A 13 1.08 6.78 3.04
CA GLY A 13 1.78 7.77 2.23
C GLY A 13 3.30 7.79 2.46
N ARG A 14 3.74 7.62 3.71
CA ARG A 14 5.18 7.48 4.04
C ARG A 14 5.76 6.20 3.47
N SER A 15 5.05 5.09 3.63
CA SER A 15 5.45 3.80 3.04
C SER A 15 5.58 3.89 1.51
N PHE A 16 4.67 4.61 0.84
CA PHE A 16 4.76 4.91 -0.59
C PHE A 16 6.01 5.72 -0.94
N GLN A 17 6.28 6.78 -0.19
CA GLN A 17 7.47 7.61 -0.39
C GLN A 17 8.76 6.79 -0.26
N GLU A 18 8.86 5.95 0.78
CA GLU A 18 10.00 5.06 1.01
C GLU A 18 10.12 3.99 -0.09
N PHE A 19 9.00 3.41 -0.51
CA PHE A 19 8.96 2.40 -1.57
C PHE A 19 9.51 2.96 -2.89
N TYR A 20 9.05 4.13 -3.32
CA TYR A 20 9.46 4.73 -4.59
C TYR A 20 10.82 5.43 -4.55
N ALA A 21 11.40 5.64 -3.36
CA ALA A 21 12.78 6.13 -3.26
C ALA A 21 13.82 5.12 -3.82
N ILE A 22 13.45 3.84 -3.96
CA ILE A 22 14.33 2.80 -4.50
C ILE A 22 14.30 2.85 -6.04
N PRO A 23 15.45 3.00 -6.74
CA PRO A 23 15.51 3.14 -8.20
C PRO A 23 14.71 2.11 -8.99
N LYS A 24 14.74 0.85 -8.56
CA LYS A 24 14.04 -0.25 -9.24
C LYS A 24 12.50 -0.15 -9.19
N HIS A 25 11.95 0.65 -8.28
CA HIS A 25 10.49 0.83 -8.14
C HIS A 25 9.99 2.04 -8.93
N GLN A 26 10.88 2.91 -9.40
CA GLN A 26 10.54 4.16 -10.08
C GLN A 26 9.97 3.94 -11.49
N ILE A 27 10.06 2.71 -12.01
CA ILE A 27 9.45 2.32 -13.29
C ILE A 27 7.94 2.56 -13.34
N ASP A 28 7.26 2.52 -12.19
CA ASP A 28 5.81 2.81 -12.10
C ASP A 28 5.50 4.30 -12.34
N PHE A 29 6.51 5.18 -12.22
CA PHE A 29 6.37 6.64 -12.30
C PHE A 29 6.83 7.24 -13.63
N GLN A 30 6.85 6.45 -14.71
CA GLN A 30 7.29 6.91 -16.04
C GLN A 30 6.26 7.79 -16.78
N ASP A 31 5.00 7.82 -16.34
CA ASP A 31 3.94 8.60 -16.98
C ASP A 31 3.89 10.06 -16.47
N GLN A 32 3.39 10.98 -17.30
CA GLN A 32 3.28 12.42 -17.01
C GLN A 32 2.47 12.71 -15.74
N ARG A 33 1.54 11.84 -15.37
CA ARG A 33 0.78 11.92 -14.11
C ARG A 33 1.68 11.92 -12.87
N HIS A 34 2.88 11.34 -12.98
CA HIS A 34 3.88 11.26 -11.93
C HIS A 34 5.03 12.27 -12.10
N ALA A 35 4.86 13.31 -12.93
CA ALA A 35 5.92 14.29 -13.15
C ALA A 35 6.42 14.95 -11.84
N GLY A 36 7.75 14.99 -11.69
CA GLY A 36 8.45 15.58 -10.56
C GLY A 36 8.24 14.85 -9.24
N TRP A 37 7.91 13.56 -9.28
CA TRP A 37 7.63 12.74 -8.10
C TRP A 37 8.75 12.73 -7.07
N GLU A 38 10.00 12.91 -7.51
CA GLU A 38 11.19 12.96 -6.65
C GLU A 38 11.12 14.07 -5.60
N ASN A 39 10.38 15.15 -5.92
CA ASN A 39 10.23 16.33 -5.07
C ASN A 39 8.82 16.45 -4.47
N TRP A 40 8.00 15.41 -4.59
CA TRP A 40 6.63 15.48 -4.06
C TRP A 40 6.61 15.58 -2.54
N PRO A 41 5.78 16.47 -1.98
CA PRO A 41 5.54 16.46 -0.54
C PRO A 41 4.66 15.27 -0.17
N LEU A 42 4.74 14.83 1.09
CA LEU A 42 3.96 13.70 1.62
C LEU A 42 2.46 13.71 1.25
N PRO A 43 1.73 14.85 1.26
CA PRO A 43 0.33 14.89 0.87
C PRO A 43 0.05 14.36 -0.55
N LYS A 44 1.00 14.49 -1.49
CA LYS A 44 0.84 13.99 -2.84
C LYS A 44 0.97 12.45 -2.90
N TYR A 45 1.85 11.87 -2.10
CA TYR A 45 1.91 10.41 -1.90
C TYR A 45 0.68 9.88 -1.16
N MET A 46 0.19 10.60 -0.13
CA MET A 46 -1.06 10.25 0.55
C MET A 46 -2.24 10.24 -0.44
N LYS A 47 -2.33 11.26 -1.30
CA LYS A 47 -3.38 11.33 -2.32
C LYS A 47 -3.25 10.20 -3.34
N LEU A 48 -2.03 9.91 -3.80
CA LEU A 48 -1.76 8.78 -4.69
C LEU A 48 -2.24 7.48 -4.03
N ALA A 49 -1.84 7.21 -2.78
CA ALA A 49 -2.25 6.04 -2.02
C ALA A 49 -3.77 5.95 -1.80
N GLU A 50 -4.43 7.08 -1.55
CA GLU A 50 -5.89 7.16 -1.38
C GLU A 50 -6.61 6.77 -2.68
N ASP A 51 -6.18 7.35 -3.80
CA ASP A 51 -6.74 7.07 -5.13
C ASP A 51 -6.37 5.66 -5.63
N ASN A 52 -5.21 5.13 -5.19
CA ASN A 52 -4.72 3.78 -5.46
C ASN A 52 -3.59 3.43 -4.47
N PRO A 53 -3.68 2.41 -3.60
CA PRO A 53 -4.56 1.23 -3.66
C PRO A 53 -5.73 1.27 -2.69
N VAL A 54 -5.83 2.27 -1.81
CA VAL A 54 -6.84 2.31 -0.74
C VAL A 54 -8.26 2.25 -1.31
N HIS A 55 -8.57 3.06 -2.32
CA HIS A 55 -9.85 3.02 -3.03
C HIS A 55 -10.19 1.62 -3.57
N PHE A 56 -9.30 1.01 -4.35
CA PHE A 56 -9.57 -0.29 -4.97
C PHE A 56 -9.58 -1.47 -3.99
N LEU A 57 -8.77 -1.42 -2.92
CA LEU A 57 -8.76 -2.46 -1.89
C LEU A 57 -10.01 -2.39 -1.02
N SER A 58 -10.53 -1.19 -0.75
CA SER A 58 -11.75 -1.00 0.04
C SER A 58 -13.04 -1.22 -0.77
N GLU A 59 -13.03 -1.02 -2.09
CA GLU A 59 -14.16 -1.30 -2.98
C GLU A 59 -14.11 -2.68 -3.64
N GLY A 60 -13.02 -3.42 -3.44
CA GLY A 60 -12.79 -4.71 -4.06
C GLY A 60 -13.83 -5.77 -3.67
N ARG A 61 -14.16 -6.66 -4.62
CA ARG A 61 -15.16 -7.74 -4.47
C ARG A 61 -14.92 -8.70 -3.31
N ASN A 62 -13.70 -8.72 -2.76
CA ASN A 62 -13.28 -9.66 -1.73
C ASN A 62 -13.63 -9.20 -0.30
N GLY A 63 -13.94 -7.91 -0.09
CA GLY A 63 -14.49 -7.42 1.19
C GLY A 63 -13.57 -7.52 2.41
N TYR A 64 -12.25 -7.63 2.24
CA TYR A 64 -11.31 -7.80 3.38
C TYR A 64 -10.79 -6.49 3.98
N PHE A 65 -11.00 -5.37 3.30
CA PHE A 65 -10.53 -4.06 3.72
C PHE A 65 -11.66 -3.05 3.75
N SER A 66 -11.51 -2.04 4.59
CA SER A 66 -12.44 -0.93 4.76
C SER A 66 -11.66 0.38 4.87
N TYR A 67 -12.27 1.48 4.43
CA TYR A 67 -11.66 2.81 4.51
C TYR A 67 -12.64 3.82 5.09
N ASN A 68 -12.28 4.44 6.21
CA ASN A 68 -13.05 5.50 6.82
C ASN A 68 -12.56 6.86 6.29
N LYS A 69 -13.36 7.50 5.44
CA LYS A 69 -13.01 8.80 4.83
C LYS A 69 -12.93 9.96 5.82
N ALA A 70 -13.63 9.88 6.95
CA ALA A 70 -13.63 10.94 7.98
C ALA A 70 -12.36 10.89 8.84
N THR A 71 -11.95 9.68 9.26
CA THR A 71 -10.73 9.50 10.07
C THR A 71 -9.47 9.25 9.24
N LYS A 72 -9.62 9.02 7.93
CA LYS A 72 -8.54 8.65 7.00
C LYS A 72 -7.82 7.38 7.44
N GLU A 73 -8.58 6.42 7.95
CA GLU A 73 -8.10 5.15 8.48
C GLU A 73 -8.46 4.01 7.53
N PHE A 74 -7.46 3.20 7.17
CA PHE A 74 -7.59 2.01 6.33
C PHE A 74 -7.38 0.76 7.18
N SER A 75 -8.38 -0.12 7.17
CA SER A 75 -8.50 -1.19 8.15
C SER A 75 -8.85 -2.51 7.51
N ILE A 76 -8.26 -3.58 8.06
CA ILE A 76 -8.75 -4.94 7.84
C ILE A 76 -10.12 -5.06 8.52
N ILE A 77 -11.08 -5.75 7.89
CA ILE A 77 -12.42 -5.92 8.46
C ILE A 77 -12.39 -6.64 9.82
N GLU A 78 -13.33 -6.29 10.70
CA GLU A 78 -13.42 -6.85 12.07
C GLU A 78 -13.40 -8.39 12.12
N PRO A 79 -14.10 -9.14 11.24
CA PRO A 79 -14.06 -10.60 11.27
C PRO A 79 -12.68 -11.22 11.05
N VAL A 80 -11.74 -10.50 10.42
CA VAL A 80 -10.39 -11.00 10.14
C VAL A 80 -9.41 -10.65 11.26
N LYS A 81 -9.66 -9.56 12.01
CA LYS A 81 -8.75 -9.07 13.05
C LYS A 81 -8.34 -10.11 14.11
N PRO A 82 -9.23 -11.02 14.58
CA PRO A 82 -8.85 -12.06 15.53
C PRO A 82 -7.79 -13.05 15.03
N TYR A 83 -7.63 -13.16 13.70
CA TYR A 83 -6.67 -14.08 13.08
C TYR A 83 -5.31 -13.44 12.78
N LEU A 84 -5.16 -12.13 13.06
CA LEU A 84 -3.90 -11.43 12.92
C LEU A 84 -2.89 -12.00 13.91
N SER A 85 -1.83 -12.61 13.37
CA SER A 85 -0.78 -13.26 14.14
C SER A 85 0.57 -13.02 13.48
N PRO A 86 1.68 -13.20 14.22
CA PRO A 86 3.02 -13.12 13.64
C PRO A 86 3.22 -14.09 12.46
N LEU A 87 2.61 -15.29 12.54
CA LEU A 87 2.65 -16.28 11.47
C LEU A 87 1.90 -15.77 10.22
N PHE A 88 0.68 -15.25 10.38
CA PHE A 88 -0.09 -14.64 9.30
C PHE A 88 0.69 -13.48 8.65
N ALA A 89 1.26 -12.59 9.47
CA ALA A 89 2.10 -11.49 8.99
C ALA A 89 3.30 -11.98 8.18
N SER A 90 3.95 -13.07 8.63
CA SER A 90 5.07 -13.68 7.91
C SER A 90 4.65 -14.23 6.55
N HIS A 91 3.51 -14.94 6.49
CA HIS A 91 2.98 -15.47 5.24
C HIS A 91 2.62 -14.36 4.24
N VAL A 92 1.94 -13.30 4.71
CA VAL A 92 1.60 -12.15 3.87
C VAL A 92 2.87 -11.48 3.35
N ALA A 93 3.88 -11.28 4.20
CA ALA A 93 5.15 -10.68 3.80
C ALA A 93 5.88 -11.51 2.74
N ASP A 94 5.88 -12.84 2.86
CA ASP A 94 6.49 -13.72 1.87
C ASP A 94 5.78 -13.66 0.51
N ILE A 95 4.44 -13.68 0.51
CA ILE A 95 3.62 -13.53 -0.70
C ILE A 95 3.90 -12.17 -1.37
N LEU A 96 3.95 -11.09 -0.60
CA LEU A 96 4.23 -9.75 -1.12
C LEU A 96 5.65 -9.69 -1.70
N LYS A 97 6.65 -10.22 -1.01
CA LYS A 97 8.03 -10.28 -1.50
C LYS A 97 8.12 -11.01 -2.84
N TYR A 98 7.48 -12.17 -2.95
CA TYR A 98 7.42 -12.92 -4.21
C TYR A 98 6.73 -12.12 -5.31
N LYS A 99 5.55 -11.55 -5.05
CA LYS A 99 4.79 -10.76 -6.03
C LYS A 99 5.55 -9.52 -6.49
N THR A 100 6.22 -8.82 -5.58
CA THR A 100 7.04 -7.65 -5.90
C THR A 100 8.22 -8.05 -6.80
N ALA A 101 8.93 -9.13 -6.45
CA ALA A 101 10.05 -9.62 -7.27
C ALA A 101 9.59 -10.06 -8.66
N ASP A 102 8.49 -10.83 -8.76
CA ASP A 102 7.94 -11.29 -10.04
C ASP A 102 7.41 -10.13 -10.89
N TYR A 103 6.77 -9.13 -10.28
CA TYR A 103 6.32 -7.92 -10.96
C TYR A 103 7.49 -7.21 -11.62
N PHE A 104 8.51 -6.82 -10.85
CA PHE A 104 9.64 -6.08 -11.42
C PHE A 104 10.48 -6.92 -12.39
N ARG A 105 10.63 -8.23 -12.17
CA ARG A 105 11.30 -9.14 -13.12
C ARG A 105 10.63 -9.16 -14.50
N ARG A 106 9.33 -8.87 -14.60
CA ARG A 106 8.60 -8.83 -15.89
C ARG A 106 8.65 -7.47 -16.57
N HIS A 107 9.04 -6.43 -15.84
CA HIS A 107 9.10 -5.05 -16.34
C HIS A 107 10.55 -4.56 -16.58
N TYR A 108 11.54 -5.41 -16.25
CA TYR A 108 12.96 -5.28 -16.59
C TYR A 108 13.39 -6.47 -17.45
#